data_AF-A0A918PE58-F1
#
_entry.id   AF-A0A918PE58-F1
#
_cell.length_a   1.000
_cell.length_b   1.000
_cell.length_c   1.000
_cell.angle_alpha   90.00
_cell.angle_beta   90.00
_cell.angle_gamma   90.00
#
_symmetry.space_group_name_H-M   'P 1'
#
loop_
_entity.id
_entity.type
_entity.pdbx_description
1 polymer ?
#
loop_
_entity_poly.entity_id
_entity_poly.type
_entity_poly.pdbx_seq_one_letter_code
_entity_poly.pdbx_strand_id
1 'polypeptide(L)'
;MGFRLTASLAASLSALALAACSGAKDSEETTVPAAATTSEAPVADETAAPAEAAVATPAPAASATPEPTPTPTPSATPTAKASAAPAKAAPAAPPPVAVVAPATFARCAVCHNAEKGAGDKLGPNLFGVYGHKMGQGSFAFSDATRNAGLTLDDATLDKWLENPRALVPGNRMSFPGLKDAAKRQEIIDYLKQLH
;
A
#
# COMPACT_ATOMS: atom_id res chain seq x y z
N MET A 1 -10.07 -50.32 -39.63
CA MET A 1 -10.21 -49.40 -40.77
C MET A 1 -9.74 -48.03 -40.33
N GLY A 2 -8.56 -47.61 -40.78
CA GLY A 2 -7.86 -46.42 -40.28
C GLY A 2 -8.27 -45.14 -41.02
N PHE A 3 -8.19 -44.01 -40.31
CA PHE A 3 -8.17 -42.69 -40.92
C PHE A 3 -6.83 -42.03 -40.57
N ARG A 4 -6.04 -41.76 -41.61
CA ARG A 4 -4.69 -41.21 -41.54
C ARG A 4 -4.74 -39.68 -41.44
N LEU A 5 -3.81 -39.16 -40.63
CA LEU A 5 -3.15 -37.84 -40.68
C LEU A 5 -3.37 -37.03 -41.97
N THR A 6 -3.76 -35.76 -41.80
CA THR A 6 -3.11 -34.66 -42.53
C THR A 6 -2.89 -33.49 -41.57
N ALA A 7 -1.62 -33.27 -41.22
CA ALA A 7 -1.14 -32.05 -40.60
C ALA A 7 -1.08 -30.96 -41.69
N SER A 8 -1.63 -29.78 -41.40
CA SER A 8 -1.34 -28.57 -42.20
C SER A 8 -0.62 -27.57 -41.30
N LEU A 9 0.68 -27.53 -41.51
CA LEU A 9 1.64 -26.59 -40.96
C LEU A 9 1.61 -25.36 -41.88
N ALA A 10 1.22 -24.19 -41.37
CA ALA A 10 1.44 -22.91 -42.05
C ALA A 10 2.06 -21.94 -41.06
N ALA A 11 3.38 -21.98 -41.01
CA ALA A 11 4.21 -21.00 -40.33
C ALA A 11 4.15 -19.67 -41.11
N SER A 12 3.70 -18.60 -40.46
CA SER A 12 3.89 -17.24 -40.97
C SER A 12 4.98 -16.57 -40.14
N LEU A 13 6.22 -16.69 -40.63
CA LEU A 13 7.31 -15.80 -40.24
C LEU A 13 7.14 -14.49 -41.01
N SER A 14 6.98 -13.39 -40.29
CA SER A 14 7.25 -12.05 -40.83
C SER A 14 8.25 -11.38 -39.90
N ALA A 15 9.50 -11.34 -40.38
CA ALA A 15 10.58 -10.52 -39.86
C ALA A 15 10.90 -9.49 -40.94
N LEU A 16 10.85 -8.19 -40.63
CA LEU A 16 11.83 -7.17 -41.03
C LEU A 16 11.34 -5.78 -40.59
N ALA A 17 12.15 -5.09 -39.78
CA ALA A 17 12.78 -3.80 -40.14
C ALA A 17 13.26 -3.08 -38.88
N LEU A 18 14.55 -3.25 -38.59
CA LEU A 18 15.33 -2.41 -37.69
C LEU A 18 15.84 -1.22 -38.53
N ALA A 19 15.45 0.01 -38.20
CA ALA A 19 16.03 1.22 -38.78
C ALA A 19 16.37 2.21 -37.66
N ALA A 20 17.64 2.19 -37.26
CA ALA A 20 18.30 3.25 -36.53
C ALA A 20 19.03 4.14 -37.54
N CYS A 21 18.88 5.46 -37.44
CA CYS A 21 19.91 6.42 -37.83
C CYS A 21 19.74 7.73 -37.06
N SER A 22 20.83 8.08 -36.37
CA SER A 22 21.15 9.34 -35.71
C SER A 22 21.73 10.31 -36.75
N GLY A 23 21.58 11.63 -36.56
CA GLY A 23 22.42 12.61 -37.28
C GLY A 23 21.81 13.98 -37.55
N ALA A 24 22.00 14.88 -36.58
CA ALA A 24 22.20 16.33 -36.62
C ALA A 24 22.15 17.11 -37.96
N LYS A 25 21.55 18.32 -37.91
CA LYS A 25 22.23 19.56 -38.32
C LYS A 25 21.55 20.84 -37.79
N ASP A 26 22.38 21.63 -37.12
CA ASP A 26 22.26 23.02 -36.65
C ASP A 26 21.86 24.08 -37.70
N SER A 27 21.33 25.21 -37.19
CA SER A 27 21.67 26.64 -37.44
C SER A 27 20.43 27.48 -37.06
N GLU A 28 20.44 28.62 -36.37
CA GLU A 28 21.40 29.70 -36.09
C GLU A 28 20.91 30.40 -34.78
N GLU A 29 21.76 30.71 -33.81
CA GLU A 29 22.53 31.96 -33.66
C GLU A 29 21.73 33.18 -33.16
N THR A 30 21.95 33.54 -31.89
CA THR A 30 22.01 34.94 -31.43
C THR A 30 23.01 35.01 -30.27
N THR A 31 24.24 35.16 -30.73
CA THR A 31 25.42 35.91 -30.25
C THR A 31 25.32 36.87 -29.04
N VAL A 32 26.18 36.54 -28.04
CA VAL A 32 27.15 37.32 -27.20
C VAL A 32 26.74 38.48 -26.25
N PRO A 33 27.61 38.90 -25.28
CA PRO A 33 28.86 38.29 -24.76
C PRO A 33 29.04 38.25 -23.22
N ALA A 34 30.09 37.53 -22.83
CA ALA A 34 30.72 37.53 -21.52
C ALA A 34 31.50 38.83 -21.19
N ALA A 35 31.61 39.13 -19.90
CA ALA A 35 32.78 39.80 -19.32
C ALA A 35 33.02 39.28 -17.90
N ALA A 36 34.23 38.76 -17.70
CA ALA A 36 34.78 38.30 -16.44
C ALA A 36 35.27 39.47 -15.57
N THR A 37 35.33 39.28 -14.24
CA THR A 37 36.54 39.59 -13.44
C THR A 37 36.53 38.84 -12.11
N THR A 38 37.70 38.30 -11.81
CA THR A 38 38.19 37.51 -10.67
C THR A 38 38.30 38.27 -9.34
N SER A 39 38.08 37.58 -8.21
CA SER A 39 38.78 37.64 -6.89
C SER A 39 37.90 36.85 -5.91
N GLU A 40 38.32 35.92 -5.06
CA GLU A 40 39.62 35.51 -4.56
C GLU A 40 39.37 34.18 -3.81
N ALA A 41 40.25 33.19 -3.97
CA ALA A 41 40.48 32.11 -3.00
C ALA A 41 41.80 32.44 -2.28
N PRO A 42 42.25 31.80 -1.18
CA PRO A 42 41.83 30.53 -0.55
C PRO A 42 41.72 30.68 0.99
N VAL A 43 41.41 29.70 1.86
CA VAL A 43 42.15 28.49 2.29
C VAL A 43 41.26 27.80 3.35
N ALA A 44 41.11 26.46 3.36
CA ALA A 44 41.76 25.51 4.28
C ALA A 44 41.66 25.93 5.76
N ASP A 45 41.35 25.14 6.77
CA ASP A 45 41.31 23.71 7.06
C ASP A 45 40.77 23.69 8.50
N GLU A 46 39.79 22.84 8.88
CA GLU A 46 39.77 22.30 10.26
C GLU A 46 38.82 21.10 10.38
N THR A 47 39.38 19.92 10.09
CA THR A 47 39.53 18.79 11.01
C THR A 47 38.62 18.66 12.25
N ALA A 48 38.19 17.40 12.48
CA ALA A 48 37.95 16.71 13.76
C ALA A 48 36.49 16.31 14.10
N ALA A 49 36.20 15.02 13.91
CA ALA A 49 35.63 14.21 15.00
C ALA A 49 36.73 14.07 16.09
N PRO A 50 36.41 13.93 17.39
CA PRO A 50 35.95 12.64 17.90
C PRO A 50 35.05 12.69 19.17
N ALA A 51 34.75 11.47 19.65
CA ALA A 51 34.60 11.07 21.05
C ALA A 51 33.19 11.07 21.69
N GLU A 52 32.69 9.83 21.81
CA GLU A 52 32.19 9.18 23.02
C GLU A 52 31.92 10.02 24.28
N ALA A 53 30.74 9.82 24.86
CA ALA A 53 30.58 9.79 26.31
C ALA A 53 29.45 8.83 26.70
N ALA A 54 29.84 7.64 27.15
CA ALA A 54 29.05 6.78 28.01
C ALA A 54 29.10 7.34 29.43
N VAL A 55 27.95 7.48 30.12
CA VAL A 55 27.90 7.47 31.60
C VAL A 55 26.59 6.85 32.09
N ALA A 56 26.76 5.66 32.68
CA ALA A 56 26.14 5.09 33.87
C ALA A 56 24.65 5.27 34.21
N THR A 57 24.05 4.11 34.46
CA THR A 57 22.89 3.78 35.29
C THR A 57 22.84 4.53 36.64
N PRO A 58 21.62 4.73 37.19
CA PRO A 58 21.28 3.94 38.38
C PRO A 58 19.86 3.32 38.37
N ALA A 59 19.78 2.04 38.74
CA ALA A 59 18.69 1.47 39.55
C ALA A 59 19.15 1.54 41.03
N PRO A 60 18.32 1.45 42.09
CA PRO A 60 17.01 0.77 42.13
C PRO A 60 15.90 1.42 43.01
N ALA A 61 14.65 1.05 42.76
CA ALA A 61 13.57 0.96 43.78
C ALA A 61 12.44 0.13 43.13
N ALA A 62 12.29 -1.15 43.46
CA ALA A 62 11.53 -1.65 44.60
C ALA A 62 10.02 -1.37 44.48
N SER A 63 9.30 -2.48 44.24
CA SER A 63 7.94 -2.78 44.71
C SER A 63 6.79 -1.87 44.31
N ALA A 64 5.94 -2.37 43.41
CA ALA A 64 4.53 -2.60 43.73
C ALA A 64 3.87 -3.40 42.60
N THR A 65 3.59 -4.67 42.89
CA THR A 65 2.65 -5.50 42.14
C THR A 65 1.24 -4.94 42.40
N PRO A 66 0.45 -4.50 41.40
CA PRO A 66 -0.98 -4.34 41.60
C PRO A 66 -1.63 -5.73 41.64
N GLU A 67 -2.19 -6.06 42.80
CA GLU A 67 -3.08 -7.19 43.04
C GLU A 67 -4.26 -7.18 42.05
N PRO A 68 -4.67 -8.32 41.47
CA PRO A 68 -5.84 -8.39 40.62
C PRO A 68 -7.11 -8.28 41.46
N THR A 69 -7.81 -7.15 41.33
CA THR A 69 -9.16 -6.96 41.85
C THR A 69 -10.10 -8.06 41.33
N PRO A 70 -10.83 -8.80 42.19
CA PRO A 70 -11.82 -9.75 41.73
C PRO A 70 -13.06 -9.04 41.17
N THR A 71 -13.54 -9.63 40.08
CA THR A 71 -14.74 -9.38 39.27
C THR A 71 -16.00 -9.04 40.08
N PRO A 72 -16.86 -8.10 39.62
CA PRO A 72 -18.23 -8.07 40.07
C PRO A 72 -19.04 -9.18 39.38
N THR A 73 -19.63 -10.06 40.19
CA THR A 73 -20.70 -10.98 39.82
C THR A 73 -21.98 -10.20 39.47
N PRO A 74 -22.62 -10.43 38.32
CA PRO A 74 -24.07 -10.23 38.23
C PRO A 74 -24.77 -11.58 38.48
N SER A 75 -25.36 -11.70 39.65
CA SER A 75 -26.37 -12.72 39.95
C SER A 75 -27.73 -12.11 39.65
N ALA A 76 -28.38 -12.56 38.58
CA ALA A 76 -29.82 -12.40 38.39
C ALA A 76 -30.32 -13.43 37.36
N THR A 77 -31.01 -14.45 37.85
CA THR A 77 -32.00 -15.26 37.11
C THR A 77 -33.29 -15.20 37.93
N PRO A 78 -34.47 -15.58 37.40
CA PRO A 78 -35.01 -15.55 36.03
C PRO A 78 -36.39 -14.83 36.00
N THR A 79 -37.07 -14.92 34.85
CA THR A 79 -38.55 -15.00 34.66
C THR A 79 -39.21 -13.78 34.02
N ALA A 80 -39.44 -13.87 32.71
CA ALA A 80 -40.67 -13.37 32.09
C ALA A 80 -41.02 -14.23 30.88
N LYS A 81 -42.06 -15.05 31.05
CA LYS A 81 -42.74 -15.79 29.99
C LYS A 81 -43.56 -14.80 29.17
N ALA A 82 -43.14 -14.49 27.95
CA ALA A 82 -43.96 -13.80 26.96
C ALA A 82 -44.23 -14.76 25.79
N SER A 83 -45.49 -15.17 25.69
CA SER A 83 -46.02 -15.89 24.54
C SER A 83 -46.10 -14.93 23.35
N ALA A 84 -45.37 -15.24 22.27
CA ALA A 84 -45.46 -14.52 21.00
C ALA A 84 -46.11 -15.42 19.95
N ALA A 85 -47.11 -14.87 19.26
CA ALA A 85 -47.84 -15.46 18.16
C ALA A 85 -46.93 -15.86 16.98
N PRO A 86 -47.35 -16.79 16.10
CA PRO A 86 -46.51 -17.24 14.98
C PRO A 86 -46.30 -16.10 13.97
N ALA A 87 -45.09 -15.55 13.94
CA ALA A 87 -44.63 -14.69 12.85
C ALA A 87 -44.43 -15.56 11.60
N LYS A 88 -45.10 -15.18 10.51
CA LYS A 88 -44.92 -15.79 9.19
C LYS A 88 -43.46 -15.59 8.76
N ALA A 89 -42.70 -16.68 8.66
CA ALA A 89 -41.30 -16.66 8.27
C ALA A 89 -41.15 -16.00 6.89
N ALA A 90 -40.50 -14.84 6.85
CA ALA A 90 -39.98 -14.30 5.61
C ALA A 90 -38.86 -15.21 5.10
N PRO A 91 -38.71 -15.41 3.77
CA PRO A 91 -37.61 -16.20 3.24
C PRO A 91 -36.29 -15.56 3.69
N ALA A 92 -35.42 -16.37 4.29
CA ALA A 92 -34.08 -15.96 4.64
C ALA A 92 -33.35 -15.51 3.37
N ALA A 93 -32.78 -14.30 3.38
CA ALA A 93 -31.89 -13.87 2.33
C ALA A 93 -30.71 -14.86 2.22
N PRO A 94 -30.23 -15.15 1.00
CA PRO A 94 -29.05 -16.00 0.85
C PRO A 94 -27.87 -15.40 1.63
N PRO A 95 -26.99 -16.24 2.21
CA PRO A 95 -25.82 -15.75 2.93
C PRO A 95 -24.96 -14.91 1.98
N PRO A 96 -24.28 -13.86 2.48
CA PRO A 96 -23.38 -13.07 1.65
C PRO A 96 -22.31 -13.99 1.06
N VAL A 97 -22.08 -13.88 -0.25
CA VAL A 97 -20.96 -14.53 -0.92
C VAL A 97 -19.67 -14.03 -0.30
N ALA A 98 -18.82 -14.94 0.18
CA ALA A 98 -17.54 -14.59 0.76
C ALA A 98 -16.62 -14.02 -0.32
N VAL A 99 -16.07 -12.82 -0.08
CA VAL A 99 -15.06 -12.22 -0.98
C VAL A 99 -13.75 -12.98 -0.81
N VAL A 100 -13.26 -13.60 -1.88
CA VAL A 100 -12.02 -14.38 -1.86
C VAL A 100 -10.84 -13.50 -2.26
N ALA A 101 -9.82 -13.42 -1.41
CA ALA A 101 -8.60 -12.69 -1.71
C ALA A 101 -7.75 -13.42 -2.77
N PRO A 102 -7.18 -12.71 -3.77
CA PRO A 102 -6.25 -13.31 -4.72
C PRO A 102 -4.94 -13.67 -4.00
N ALA A 103 -4.22 -14.67 -4.53
CA ALA A 103 -2.94 -15.09 -3.96
C ALA A 103 -1.92 -13.93 -3.85
N THR A 104 -1.98 -12.99 -4.80
CA THR A 104 -1.14 -11.79 -4.81
C THR A 104 -1.34 -10.92 -3.55
N PHE A 105 -2.54 -10.92 -2.94
CA PHE A 105 -2.85 -10.13 -1.75
C PHE A 105 -2.08 -10.59 -0.50
N ALA A 106 -1.49 -11.78 -0.50
CA ALA A 106 -0.68 -12.28 0.63
C ALA A 106 0.44 -11.30 1.04
N ARG A 107 0.97 -10.51 0.08
CA ARG A 107 1.98 -9.46 0.33
C ARG A 107 1.42 -8.29 1.14
N CYS A 108 0.15 -7.96 0.94
CA CYS A 108 -0.55 -6.89 1.63
C CYS A 108 -1.01 -7.35 3.02
N ALA A 109 -1.44 -8.60 3.15
CA ALA A 109 -1.97 -9.19 4.37
C ALA A 109 -0.98 -9.20 5.55
N VAL A 110 0.33 -9.14 5.26
CA VAL A 110 1.40 -9.00 6.26
C VAL A 110 1.20 -7.73 7.09
N CYS A 111 0.81 -6.63 6.46
CA CYS A 111 0.73 -5.32 7.09
C CYS A 111 -0.70 -4.78 7.21
N HIS A 112 -1.66 -5.36 6.50
CA HIS A 112 -3.02 -4.85 6.40
C HIS A 112 -4.06 -5.91 6.74
N ASN A 113 -5.15 -5.46 7.35
CA ASN A 113 -6.39 -6.22 7.41
C ASN A 113 -7.27 -5.83 6.22
N ALA A 114 -8.14 -6.74 5.79
CA ALA A 114 -9.16 -6.50 4.76
C ALA A 114 -10.58 -6.81 5.24
N GLU A 115 -10.73 -7.25 6.49
CA GLU A 115 -12.00 -7.58 7.11
C GLU A 115 -12.63 -6.35 7.76
N LYS A 116 -13.96 -6.25 7.65
CA LYS A 116 -14.74 -5.16 8.23
C LYS A 116 -14.54 -5.12 9.75
N GLY A 117 -14.04 -3.98 10.25
CA GLY A 117 -13.87 -3.76 11.69
C GLY A 117 -12.67 -4.45 12.33
N ALA A 118 -11.81 -5.14 11.57
CA ALA A 118 -10.63 -5.82 12.10
C ALA A 118 -9.51 -4.88 12.60
N GLY A 119 -9.71 -3.56 12.56
CA GLY A 119 -8.74 -2.56 12.99
C GLY A 119 -7.49 -2.50 12.12
N ASP A 120 -6.54 -1.67 12.53
CA ASP A 120 -5.26 -1.45 11.85
C ASP A 120 -4.17 -2.43 12.29
N LYS A 121 -3.17 -2.64 11.45
CA LYS A 121 -1.94 -3.41 11.71
C LYS A 121 -0.74 -2.45 11.63
N LEU A 122 0.35 -2.85 10.98
CA LEU A 122 1.44 -1.95 10.58
C LEU A 122 0.95 -0.88 9.57
N GLY A 123 -0.07 -1.21 8.78
CA GLY A 123 -0.79 -0.28 7.92
C GLY A 123 -2.28 -0.23 8.28
N PRO A 124 -3.03 0.72 7.69
CA PRO A 124 -4.46 0.87 7.92
C PRO A 124 -5.26 -0.35 7.45
N ASN A 125 -6.45 -0.55 7.99
CA ASN A 125 -7.43 -1.48 7.43
C ASN A 125 -7.80 -1.07 5.98
N LEU A 126 -7.90 -2.06 5.08
CA LEU A 126 -8.21 -1.86 3.66
C LEU A 126 -9.68 -2.09 3.30
N PHE A 127 -10.53 -2.45 4.26
CA PHE A 127 -11.96 -2.59 4.04
C PHE A 127 -12.59 -1.23 3.69
N GLY A 128 -13.28 -1.15 2.55
CA GLY A 128 -13.96 0.07 2.13
C GLY A 128 -13.04 1.16 1.59
N VAL A 129 -11.78 0.89 1.24
CA VAL A 129 -10.85 1.98 0.84
C VAL A 129 -11.03 2.45 -0.61
N TYR A 130 -11.60 1.62 -1.48
CA TYR A 130 -11.76 1.99 -2.89
C TYR A 130 -12.71 3.18 -3.04
N GLY A 131 -12.28 4.19 -3.80
CA GLY A 131 -13.01 5.45 -4.00
C GLY A 131 -12.86 6.47 -2.86
N HIS A 132 -12.25 6.11 -1.73
CA HIS A 132 -12.00 7.05 -0.64
C HIS A 132 -10.75 7.91 -0.89
N LYS A 133 -10.67 9.05 -0.21
CA LYS A 133 -9.46 9.88 -0.19
C LYS A 133 -8.33 9.16 0.55
N MET A 134 -7.14 9.19 -0.04
CA MET A 134 -5.93 8.63 0.57
C MET A 134 -5.60 9.38 1.88
N GLY A 135 -5.07 8.64 2.86
CA GLY A 135 -4.58 9.24 4.11
C GLY A 135 -5.66 9.74 5.06
N GLN A 136 -6.91 9.29 4.88
CA GLN A 136 -8.03 9.59 5.76
C GLN A 136 -8.27 8.48 6.79
N GLY A 137 -8.89 8.84 7.92
CA GLY A 137 -9.23 7.92 9.00
C GLY A 137 -8.34 8.10 10.24
N SER A 138 -8.46 7.17 11.19
CA SER A 138 -7.78 7.23 12.49
C SER A 138 -6.33 6.73 12.46
N PHE A 139 -5.91 6.05 11.39
CA PHE A 139 -4.55 5.54 11.28
C PHE A 139 -3.54 6.69 11.26
N ALA A 140 -2.42 6.51 11.96
CA ALA A 140 -1.35 7.50 12.00
C ALA A 140 -0.55 7.50 10.69
N PHE A 141 -1.08 8.15 9.64
CA PHE A 141 -0.42 8.29 8.34
C PHE A 141 0.86 9.14 8.39
N SER A 142 1.68 9.09 7.34
CA SER A 142 2.73 10.09 7.13
C SER A 142 2.13 11.44 6.73
N ASP A 143 2.83 12.55 6.95
CA ASP A 143 2.41 13.86 6.44
C ASP A 143 2.23 13.84 4.92
N ALA A 144 3.16 13.19 4.21
CA ALA A 144 3.08 13.04 2.76
C ALA A 144 1.79 12.34 2.30
N THR A 145 1.40 11.24 2.96
CA THR A 145 0.18 10.49 2.62
C THR A 145 -1.09 11.29 2.95
N ARG A 146 -1.12 12.02 4.08
CA ARG A 146 -2.26 12.90 4.42
C ARG A 146 -2.47 14.00 3.39
N ASN A 147 -1.37 14.59 2.91
CA ASN A 147 -1.37 15.75 2.04
C ASN A 147 -1.36 15.40 0.55
N ALA A 148 -1.40 14.10 0.19
CA ALA A 148 -1.30 13.66 -1.20
C ALA A 148 -2.49 14.14 -2.08
N GLY A 149 -3.66 14.39 -1.49
CA GLY A 149 -4.85 14.87 -2.20
C GLY A 149 -5.47 13.85 -3.18
N LEU A 150 -4.97 12.61 -3.19
CA LEU A 150 -5.36 11.56 -4.13
C LEU A 150 -6.64 10.84 -3.68
N THR A 151 -7.41 10.36 -4.66
CA THR A 151 -8.52 9.42 -4.45
C THR A 151 -8.05 8.01 -4.81
N LEU A 152 -8.42 6.99 -4.04
CA LEU A 152 -8.06 5.59 -4.28
C LEU A 152 -8.94 4.96 -5.37
N ASP A 153 -8.81 5.46 -6.60
CA ASP A 153 -9.42 4.92 -7.83
C ASP A 153 -8.48 3.96 -8.56
N ASP A 154 -8.93 3.33 -9.66
CA ASP A 154 -8.13 2.35 -10.41
C ASP A 154 -6.78 2.92 -10.87
N ALA A 155 -6.76 4.14 -11.40
CA ALA A 155 -5.54 4.77 -11.92
C ALA A 155 -4.53 5.11 -10.81
N THR A 156 -5.02 5.60 -9.67
CA THR A 156 -4.20 5.92 -8.51
C THR A 156 -3.67 4.66 -7.86
N LEU A 157 -4.53 3.64 -7.68
CA LEU A 157 -4.14 2.38 -7.08
C LEU A 157 -3.14 1.62 -7.96
N ASP A 158 -3.28 1.65 -9.29
CA ASP A 158 -2.31 1.04 -10.20
C ASP A 158 -0.90 1.65 -10.00
N LYS A 159 -0.79 2.97 -10.04
CA LYS A 159 0.48 3.69 -9.82
C LYS A 159 1.00 3.49 -8.39
N TRP A 160 0.12 3.51 -7.41
CA TRP A 160 0.47 3.33 -6.00
C TRP A 160 1.06 1.94 -5.77
N LEU A 161 0.42 0.90 -6.30
CA LEU A 161 0.89 -0.46 -6.20
C LEU A 161 2.17 -0.70 -7.03
N GLU A 162 2.37 0.00 -8.15
CA GLU A 162 3.58 -0.13 -8.95
C GLU A 162 4.83 0.45 -8.26
N ASN A 163 4.69 1.63 -7.64
CA ASN A 163 5.77 2.30 -6.91
C ASN A 163 5.24 3.36 -5.93
N PRO A 164 4.95 2.99 -4.67
CA PRO A 164 4.39 3.93 -3.70
C PRO A 164 5.31 5.10 -3.40
N ARG A 165 6.62 4.85 -3.33
CA ARG A 165 7.64 5.87 -3.03
C ARG A 165 7.75 6.91 -4.14
N ALA A 166 7.51 6.52 -5.40
CA ALA A 166 7.48 7.47 -6.51
C ALA A 166 6.17 8.27 -6.54
N LEU A 167 5.02 7.64 -6.27
CA LEU A 167 3.73 8.33 -6.32
C LEU A 167 3.56 9.31 -5.15
N VAL A 168 3.95 8.91 -3.93
CA VAL A 168 3.92 9.77 -2.74
C VAL A 168 5.28 9.71 -2.04
N PRO A 169 6.23 10.58 -2.42
CA PRO A 169 7.51 10.68 -1.75
C PRO A 169 7.36 10.99 -0.26
N GLY A 170 8.10 10.28 0.60
CA GLY A 170 8.00 10.44 2.06
C GLY A 170 6.88 9.64 2.73
N ASN A 171 6.13 8.81 1.98
CA ASN A 171 5.21 7.85 2.59
C ASN A 171 5.97 6.80 3.44
N ARG A 172 5.31 6.27 4.47
CA ARG A 172 5.88 5.27 5.39
C ARG A 172 5.59 3.82 5.03
N MET A 173 4.94 3.54 3.90
CA MET A 173 4.66 2.18 3.46
C MET A 173 5.94 1.56 2.86
N SER A 174 6.56 0.64 3.61
CA SER A 174 7.76 -0.07 3.15
C SER A 174 7.42 -1.19 2.17
N PHE A 175 6.93 -0.81 0.99
CA PHE A 175 6.59 -1.72 -0.09
C PHE A 175 7.42 -1.38 -1.34
N PRO A 176 8.16 -2.34 -1.93
CA PRO A 176 9.00 -2.09 -3.10
C PRO A 176 8.20 -1.83 -4.39
N GLY A 177 6.89 -2.12 -4.38
CA GLY A 177 6.04 -2.07 -5.55
C GLY A 177 5.84 -3.42 -6.23
N LEU A 178 4.86 -3.47 -7.13
CA LEU A 178 4.44 -4.64 -7.90
C LEU A 178 4.47 -4.29 -9.39
N LYS A 179 5.52 -4.74 -10.09
CA LYS A 179 5.75 -4.35 -11.50
C LYS A 179 4.79 -5.00 -12.49
N ASP A 180 4.29 -6.17 -12.15
CA ASP A 180 3.33 -6.91 -12.96
C ASP A 180 1.95 -6.25 -12.88
N ALA A 181 1.49 -5.69 -14.01
CA ALA A 181 0.21 -4.99 -14.09
C ALA A 181 -0.99 -5.89 -13.84
N ALA A 182 -0.95 -7.15 -14.30
CA ALA A 182 -2.06 -8.09 -14.09
C ALA A 182 -2.23 -8.38 -12.59
N LYS A 183 -1.11 -8.58 -11.88
CA LYS A 183 -1.13 -8.78 -10.42
C LYS A 183 -1.59 -7.54 -9.65
N ARG A 184 -1.30 -6.32 -10.14
CA ARG A 184 -1.88 -5.10 -9.56
C ARG A 184 -3.38 -5.05 -9.74
N GLN A 185 -3.86 -5.40 -10.94
CA GLN A 185 -5.30 -5.42 -11.22
C GLN A 185 -6.04 -6.42 -10.34
N GLU A 186 -5.49 -7.61 -10.09
CA GLU A 186 -6.06 -8.58 -9.13
C GLU A 186 -6.31 -7.96 -7.74
N ILE A 187 -5.33 -7.18 -7.24
CA ILE A 187 -5.47 -6.49 -5.95
C ILE A 187 -6.55 -5.41 -6.03
N ILE A 188 -6.56 -4.61 -7.10
CA ILE A 188 -7.54 -3.53 -7.27
C ILE A 188 -8.97 -4.09 -7.32
N ASP A 189 -9.18 -5.17 -8.08
CA ASP A 189 -10.47 -5.84 -8.19
C ASP A 189 -10.92 -6.44 -6.86
N TYR A 190 -9.98 -6.96 -6.06
CA TYR A 190 -10.27 -7.41 -4.70
C TYR A 190 -10.69 -6.23 -3.79
N LEU A 191 -9.96 -5.11 -3.80
CA LEU A 191 -10.28 -3.94 -2.98
C LEU A 191 -11.67 -3.36 -3.31
N LYS A 192 -12.10 -3.41 -4.58
CA LYS A 192 -13.43 -2.97 -5.02
C LYS A 192 -14.57 -3.78 -4.39
N GLN A 193 -14.30 -5.03 -4.03
CA GLN A 193 -15.28 -5.93 -3.41
C GLN A 193 -15.39 -5.74 -1.89
N LEU A 194 -14.53 -4.92 -1.27
CA LEU A 194 -14.55 -4.70 0.18
C LEU A 194 -15.46 -3.50 0.53
N HIS A 195 -16.74 -3.73 0.83
CA HIS A 195 -17.70 -2.70 1.25
C HIS A 195 -18.78 -3.21 2.23
#